data_AF-A0A5B0WFP4-F1
#
_entry.id   AF-A0A5B0WFP4-F1
#
_cell.length_a   1.000
_cell.length_b   1.000
_cell.length_c   1.000
_cell.angle_alpha   90.00
_cell.angle_beta   90.00
_cell.angle_gamma   90.00
#
_symmetry.space_group_name_H-M   'P 1'
#
loop_
_entity.id
_entity.type
_entity.pdbx_description
1 polymer ?
#
loop_
_entity_poly.entity_id
_entity_poly.type
_entity_poly.pdbx_seq_one_letter_code
_entity_poly.pdbx_strand_id
1 'polypeptide(L)'
;MNLVTMKQKDLDTLSDERLGWACMEPTFQQIRAKSASIKSEVISKLTDGQKALCMFRVMHDHSRNSEGEYYAWISYMQDLPGYWTGVMGGIRFFGDDPMILLLQETKAFLEERNNRLGIQWVDATITDLDRDPELLNEMGGLFERFKNIAVDSHRLIGEYIRAHPGEFVEIEG
;
A
#
# COMPACT_ATOMS: atom_id res chain seq x y z
N MET A 1 -0.93 -18.26 -9.96
CA MET A 1 -2.25 -17.82 -9.48
C MET A 1 -2.51 -18.48 -8.14
N ASN A 2 -2.67 -17.69 -7.09
CA ASN A 2 -2.95 -18.18 -5.74
C ASN A 2 -4.35 -17.70 -5.35
N LEU A 3 -5.37 -18.52 -5.57
CA LEU A 3 -6.74 -18.18 -5.18
C LEU A 3 -6.95 -18.52 -3.70
N VAL A 4 -7.71 -17.68 -3.00
CA VAL A 4 -8.08 -17.91 -1.60
C VAL A 4 -9.44 -18.61 -1.56
N THR A 5 -9.50 -19.74 -0.87
CA THR A 5 -10.77 -20.41 -0.61
C THR A 5 -11.66 -19.54 0.27
N MET A 6 -12.88 -19.24 -0.18
CA MET A 6 -13.80 -18.32 0.51
C MET A 6 -15.26 -18.72 0.27
N LYS A 7 -16.13 -18.55 1.26
CA LYS A 7 -17.58 -18.72 1.08
C LYS A 7 -18.16 -17.56 0.28
N GLN A 8 -19.15 -17.85 -0.57
CA GLN A 8 -19.89 -16.79 -1.30
C GLN A 8 -20.40 -15.69 -0.35
N LYS A 9 -20.96 -16.09 0.80
CA LYS A 9 -21.43 -15.15 1.83
C LYS A 9 -20.34 -14.18 2.30
N ASP A 10 -19.10 -14.65 2.46
CA ASP A 10 -18.00 -13.82 2.95
C ASP A 10 -17.56 -12.82 1.86
N LEU A 11 -17.49 -13.25 0.59
CA LEU A 11 -17.25 -12.36 -0.55
C LEU A 11 -18.30 -11.22 -0.61
N ASP A 12 -19.55 -11.55 -0.34
CA ASP A 12 -20.67 -10.60 -0.44
C ASP A 12 -20.74 -9.64 0.76
N THR A 13 -20.28 -10.06 1.94
CA THR A 13 -20.59 -9.34 3.20
C THR A 13 -19.38 -8.78 3.95
N LEU A 14 -18.16 -9.22 3.65
CA LEU A 14 -16.95 -8.59 4.20
C LEU A 14 -16.88 -7.13 3.77
N SER A 15 -16.43 -6.25 4.66
CA SER A 15 -16.09 -4.87 4.28
C SER A 15 -14.97 -4.86 3.25
N ASP A 16 -14.87 -3.81 2.46
CA ASP A 16 -13.91 -3.75 1.35
C ASP A 16 -12.46 -3.89 1.81
N GLU A 17 -12.10 -3.22 2.93
CA GLU A 17 -10.79 -3.38 3.54
C GLU A 17 -10.54 -4.83 3.97
N ARG A 18 -11.53 -5.48 4.60
CA ARG A 18 -11.37 -6.85 5.12
C ARG A 18 -11.32 -7.87 3.99
N LEU A 19 -12.09 -7.66 2.92
CA LEU A 19 -12.06 -8.46 1.71
C LEU A 19 -10.68 -8.39 1.06
N GLY A 20 -10.15 -7.18 0.85
CA GLY A 20 -8.80 -6.98 0.32
C GLY A 20 -7.71 -7.64 1.17
N TRP A 21 -7.84 -7.60 2.51
CA TRP A 21 -6.93 -8.34 3.40
C TRP A 21 -7.07 -9.86 3.22
N ALA A 22 -8.29 -10.40 3.28
CA ALA A 22 -8.54 -11.83 3.21
C ALA A 22 -7.97 -12.44 1.91
N CYS A 23 -8.09 -11.73 0.78
CA CYS A 23 -7.53 -12.14 -0.50
C CYS A 23 -5.98 -12.16 -0.54
N MET A 24 -5.29 -11.49 0.39
CA MET A 24 -3.83 -11.37 0.38
C MET A 24 -3.14 -11.97 1.61
N GLU A 25 -3.88 -12.29 2.66
CA GLU A 25 -3.36 -12.88 3.90
C GLU A 25 -2.49 -14.14 3.67
N PRO A 26 -2.88 -15.12 2.82
CA PRO A 26 -2.04 -16.28 2.54
C PRO A 26 -0.71 -15.93 1.86
N THR A 27 -0.72 -14.91 0.99
CA THR A 27 0.50 -14.40 0.36
C THR A 27 1.39 -13.72 1.41
N PHE A 28 0.82 -12.93 2.31
CA PHE A 28 1.56 -12.29 3.39
C PHE A 28 2.22 -13.28 4.35
N GLN A 29 1.55 -14.38 4.68
CA GLN A 29 2.13 -15.45 5.47
C GLN A 29 3.37 -16.08 4.80
N GLN A 30 3.42 -16.11 3.46
CA GLN A 30 4.56 -16.63 2.72
C GLN A 30 5.74 -15.65 2.63
N ILE A 31 5.49 -14.33 2.66
CA ILE A 31 6.54 -13.32 2.45
C ILE A 31 7.01 -12.61 3.73
N ARG A 32 6.24 -12.67 4.82
CA ARG A 32 6.56 -12.00 6.08
C ARG A 32 7.86 -12.54 6.67
N ALA A 33 8.76 -11.62 7.04
CA ALA A 33 10.08 -11.90 7.59
C ALA A 33 10.95 -12.84 6.73
N LYS A 34 10.69 -12.92 5.41
CA LYS A 34 11.51 -13.68 4.46
C LYS A 34 12.50 -12.78 3.71
N SER A 35 13.51 -13.41 3.11
CA SER A 35 14.49 -12.73 2.26
C SER A 35 13.83 -12.13 1.01
N ALA A 36 14.48 -11.11 0.41
CA ALA A 36 14.01 -10.49 -0.83
C ALA A 36 13.82 -11.51 -1.96
N SER A 37 14.67 -12.54 -2.05
CA SER A 37 14.55 -13.62 -3.03
C SER A 37 13.25 -14.41 -2.90
N ILE A 38 12.87 -14.80 -1.68
CA ILE A 38 11.61 -15.52 -1.41
C ILE A 38 10.42 -14.61 -1.71
N LYS A 39 10.47 -13.34 -1.30
CA LYS A 39 9.40 -12.38 -1.60
C LYS A 39 9.18 -12.25 -3.11
N SER A 40 10.27 -12.09 -3.87
CA SER A 40 10.23 -11.97 -5.33
C SER A 40 9.67 -13.22 -5.99
N GLU A 41 10.05 -14.42 -5.51
CA GLU A 41 9.53 -15.67 -6.05
C GLU A 41 8.01 -15.78 -5.85
N VAL A 42 7.52 -15.51 -4.65
CA VAL A 42 6.08 -15.56 -4.34
C VAL A 42 5.32 -14.52 -5.16
N ILE A 43 5.78 -13.27 -5.18
CA ILE A 43 5.13 -12.17 -5.92
C ILE A 43 5.12 -12.44 -7.43
N SER A 44 6.14 -13.10 -7.98
CA SER A 44 6.20 -13.43 -9.41
C SER A 44 5.07 -14.36 -9.88
N LYS A 45 4.52 -15.18 -8.97
CA LYS A 45 3.45 -16.16 -9.24
C LYS A 45 2.04 -15.56 -9.16
N LEU A 46 1.92 -14.31 -8.71
CA LEU A 46 0.66 -13.57 -8.61
C LEU A 46 0.21 -13.08 -10.00
N THR A 47 -1.10 -13.00 -10.21
CA THR A 47 -1.69 -12.30 -11.37
C THR A 47 -1.51 -10.79 -11.24
N ASP A 48 -1.81 -10.02 -12.28
CA ASP A 48 -1.66 -8.57 -12.24
C ASP A 48 -2.57 -7.91 -11.18
N GLY A 49 -3.84 -8.34 -11.09
CA GLY A 49 -4.75 -7.89 -10.03
C GLY A 49 -4.26 -8.25 -8.62
N GLN A 50 -3.69 -9.45 -8.45
CA GLN A 50 -3.10 -9.86 -7.18
C GLN A 50 -1.84 -9.06 -6.81
N LYS A 51 -0.98 -8.75 -7.79
CA LYS A 51 0.20 -7.88 -7.58
C LYS A 51 -0.23 -6.47 -7.21
N ALA A 52 -1.23 -5.92 -7.91
CA ALA A 52 -1.78 -4.60 -7.62
C ALA A 52 -2.29 -4.53 -6.17
N LEU A 53 -3.12 -5.51 -5.76
CA LEU A 53 -3.62 -5.61 -4.40
C LEU A 53 -2.47 -5.77 -3.38
N CYS A 54 -1.49 -6.63 -3.67
CA CYS A 54 -0.35 -6.86 -2.79
C CYS A 54 0.43 -5.56 -2.52
N MET A 55 0.76 -4.80 -3.57
CA MET A 55 1.51 -3.55 -3.44
C MET A 55 0.72 -2.46 -2.72
N PHE A 56 -0.58 -2.31 -3.02
CA PHE A 56 -1.43 -1.37 -2.29
C PHE A 56 -1.48 -1.69 -0.79
N ARG A 57 -1.70 -2.96 -0.42
CA ARG A 57 -1.78 -3.40 0.98
C ARG A 57 -0.45 -3.22 1.71
N VAL A 58 0.69 -3.51 1.07
CA VAL A 58 2.02 -3.26 1.66
C VAL A 58 2.23 -1.78 1.92
N MET A 59 1.82 -0.89 1.02
CA MET A 59 1.87 0.56 1.29
C MET A 59 0.93 0.92 2.45
N HIS A 60 -0.35 0.59 2.33
CA HIS A 60 -1.38 1.00 3.28
C HIS A 60 -1.11 0.50 4.70
N ASP A 61 -0.83 -0.79 4.88
CA ASP A 61 -0.76 -1.41 6.21
C ASP A 61 0.48 -0.97 7.01
N HIS A 62 1.51 -0.45 6.34
CA HIS A 62 2.70 0.13 6.96
C HIS A 62 2.62 1.65 7.15
N SER A 63 1.70 2.32 6.47
CA SER A 63 1.58 3.79 6.46
C SER A 63 0.43 4.34 7.32
N ARG A 64 -0.46 3.49 7.81
CA ARG A 64 -1.77 3.94 8.32
C ARG A 64 -1.86 4.27 9.81
N ASN A 65 -0.90 3.92 10.66
CA ASN A 65 -1.10 4.07 12.12
C ASN A 65 -0.63 5.42 12.67
N SER A 66 0.28 6.13 11.98
CA SER A 66 0.71 7.48 12.37
C SER A 66 1.34 8.25 11.20
N GLU A 67 1.41 9.58 11.33
CA GLU A 67 2.12 10.47 10.41
C GLU A 67 3.61 10.12 10.30
N GLY A 68 4.24 9.65 11.38
CA GLY A 68 5.64 9.24 11.37
C GLY A 68 5.86 7.92 10.62
N GLU A 69 4.95 6.96 10.76
CA GLU A 69 4.96 5.73 9.94
C GLU A 69 4.69 6.03 8.47
N TYR A 70 3.73 6.92 8.18
CA TYR A 70 3.47 7.38 6.82
C TYR A 70 4.71 8.01 6.18
N TYR A 71 5.34 8.97 6.87
CA TYR A 71 6.60 9.59 6.44
C TYR A 71 7.71 8.56 6.18
N ALA A 72 8.00 7.71 7.17
CA ALA A 72 9.09 6.75 7.09
C ALA A 72 8.87 5.74 5.97
N TRP A 73 7.63 5.27 5.78
CA TRP A 73 7.33 4.28 4.76
C TRP A 73 7.31 4.84 3.34
N ILE A 74 6.79 6.06 3.15
CA ILE A 74 6.86 6.74 1.85
C ILE A 74 8.32 6.96 1.44
N SER A 75 9.17 7.38 2.39
CA SER A 75 10.62 7.57 2.16
C SER A 75 11.30 6.24 1.83
N TYR A 76 11.03 5.18 2.59
CA TYR A 76 11.59 3.85 2.37
C TYR A 76 11.28 3.29 0.97
N MET A 77 10.07 3.53 0.46
CA MET A 77 9.69 3.09 -0.88
C MET A 77 10.45 3.79 -2.02
N GLN A 78 11.03 4.97 -1.77
CA GLN A 78 11.90 5.66 -2.74
C GLN A 78 13.31 5.05 -2.78
N ASP A 79 13.80 4.60 -1.63
CA ASP A 79 15.13 4.00 -1.51
C ASP A 79 15.19 2.59 -2.12
N LEU A 80 14.11 1.81 -1.98
CA LEU A 80 14.06 0.45 -2.49
C LEU A 80 13.70 0.35 -3.98
N PRO A 81 14.53 -0.31 -4.81
CA PRO A 81 14.23 -0.52 -6.22
C PRO A 81 12.88 -1.19 -6.46
N GLY A 82 12.06 -0.57 -7.32
CA GLY A 82 10.78 -1.12 -7.79
C GLY A 82 9.60 -0.95 -6.85
N TYR A 83 9.79 -0.59 -5.58
CA TYR A 83 8.68 -0.43 -4.62
C TYR A 83 7.74 0.71 -5.03
N TRP A 84 8.26 1.92 -5.22
CA TRP A 84 7.47 3.05 -5.68
C TRP A 84 6.69 2.75 -6.98
N THR A 85 7.37 2.17 -7.97
CA THR A 85 6.73 1.84 -9.25
C THR A 85 5.65 0.77 -9.08
N GLY A 86 5.88 -0.24 -8.24
CA GLY A 86 4.89 -1.28 -7.95
C GLY A 86 3.65 -0.75 -7.24
N VAL A 87 3.83 0.14 -6.25
CA VAL A 87 2.73 0.79 -5.53
C VAL A 87 1.93 1.69 -6.46
N MET A 88 2.58 2.61 -7.17
CA MET A 88 1.90 3.50 -8.11
C MET A 88 1.22 2.73 -9.26
N GLY A 89 1.81 1.62 -9.70
CA GLY A 89 1.20 0.71 -10.67
C GLY A 89 -0.06 0.03 -10.14
N GLY A 90 -0.02 -0.46 -8.89
CA GLY A 90 -1.17 -1.08 -8.25
C GLY A 90 -2.34 -0.11 -8.02
N ILE A 91 -2.05 1.11 -7.57
CA ILE A 91 -3.08 2.15 -7.39
C ILE A 91 -3.71 2.53 -8.74
N ARG A 92 -2.88 2.68 -9.79
CA ARG A 92 -3.37 2.95 -11.15
C ARG A 92 -4.22 1.81 -11.71
N PHE A 93 -3.88 0.57 -11.41
CA PHE A 93 -4.67 -0.59 -11.82
C PHE A 93 -6.12 -0.50 -11.31
N PHE A 94 -6.32 -0.04 -10.08
CA PHE A 94 -7.65 0.16 -9.48
C PHE A 94 -8.30 1.51 -9.83
N GLY A 95 -7.65 2.36 -10.63
CA GLY A 95 -8.19 3.66 -11.04
C GLY A 95 -8.28 4.69 -9.91
N ASP A 96 -7.44 4.59 -8.89
CA ASP A 96 -7.46 5.47 -7.72
C ASP A 96 -6.57 6.71 -7.90
N ASP A 97 -7.01 7.59 -8.80
CA ASP A 97 -6.33 8.85 -9.11
C ASP A 97 -6.13 9.78 -7.88
N PRO A 98 -7.09 9.91 -6.94
CA PRO A 98 -6.89 10.72 -5.73
C PRO A 98 -5.70 10.25 -4.89
N MET A 99 -5.52 8.93 -4.70
CA MET A 99 -4.37 8.41 -3.97
C MET A 99 -3.07 8.64 -4.74
N ILE A 100 -3.07 8.49 -6.08
CA ILE A 100 -1.91 8.82 -6.93
C ILE A 100 -1.45 10.26 -6.70
N LEU A 101 -2.38 11.20 -6.77
CA LEU A 101 -2.09 12.63 -6.62
C LEU A 101 -1.53 12.94 -5.24
N LEU A 102 -2.15 12.39 -4.18
CA LEU A 102 -1.65 12.57 -2.81
C LEU A 102 -0.23 12.03 -2.64
N LEU A 103 0.06 10.82 -3.11
CA LEU A 103 1.39 10.23 -2.95
C LEU A 103 2.45 11.02 -3.72
N GLN A 104 2.10 11.54 -4.91
CA GLN A 104 2.99 12.41 -5.68
C GLN A 104 3.26 13.74 -4.97
N GLU A 105 2.25 14.34 -4.36
CA GLU A 105 2.39 15.55 -3.55
C GLU A 105 3.30 15.31 -2.34
N THR A 106 3.06 14.23 -1.58
CA THR A 106 3.92 13.83 -0.46
C THR A 106 5.36 13.63 -0.92
N LYS A 107 5.58 12.92 -2.03
CA LYS A 107 6.92 12.71 -2.59
C LYS A 107 7.59 14.02 -2.97
N ALA A 108 6.90 14.93 -3.65
CA ALA A 108 7.45 16.20 -4.09
C ALA A 108 7.90 17.07 -2.90
N PHE A 109 7.07 17.16 -1.86
CA PHE A 109 7.42 17.86 -0.63
C PHE A 109 8.69 17.28 0.02
N LEU A 110 8.75 15.95 0.17
CA LEU A 110 9.90 15.29 0.77
C LEU A 110 11.17 15.42 -0.09
N GLU A 111 11.06 15.38 -1.42
CA GLU A 111 12.17 15.63 -2.34
C GLU A 111 12.74 17.03 -2.17
N GLU A 112 11.89 18.05 -2.13
CA GLU A 112 12.31 19.44 -1.93
C GLU A 112 13.01 19.61 -0.58
N ARG A 113 12.40 19.09 0.50
CA ARG A 113 12.98 19.14 1.84
C ARG A 113 14.33 18.44 1.90
N ASN A 114 14.42 17.21 1.37
CA ASN A 114 15.63 16.40 1.43
C ASN A 114 16.76 17.04 0.63
N ASN A 115 16.47 17.60 -0.55
CA ASN A 115 17.45 18.35 -1.34
C ASN A 115 17.96 19.60 -0.59
N ARG A 116 17.05 20.34 0.07
CA ARG A 116 17.41 21.53 0.87
C ARG A 116 18.31 21.19 2.05
N LEU A 117 18.10 20.04 2.68
CA LEU A 117 18.80 19.63 3.90
C LEU A 117 19.97 18.66 3.65
N GLY A 118 20.15 18.17 2.42
CA GLY A 118 21.17 17.18 2.08
C GLY A 118 20.91 15.78 2.65
N ILE A 119 19.64 15.44 2.92
CA ILE A 119 19.20 14.17 3.52
C ILE A 119 18.95 13.14 2.42
N GLN A 120 19.34 11.88 2.63
CA GLN A 120 18.99 10.78 1.73
C GLN A 120 17.71 10.08 2.21
N TRP A 121 16.99 9.43 1.29
CA TRP A 121 15.76 8.68 1.62
C TRP A 121 15.96 7.63 2.72
N VAL A 122 17.11 6.95 2.70
CA VAL A 122 17.49 5.93 3.68
C VAL A 122 17.66 6.47 5.11
N ASP A 123 17.85 7.77 5.27
CA ASP A 123 18.06 8.41 6.57
C ASP A 123 16.75 8.70 7.30
N ALA A 124 15.60 8.58 6.62
CA ALA A 124 14.29 8.91 7.18
C ALA A 124 13.90 7.97 8.34
N THR A 125 13.55 8.54 9.49
CA THR A 125 13.07 7.79 10.66
C THR A 125 11.77 8.35 11.23
N ILE A 126 10.96 7.49 11.86
CA ILE A 126 9.68 7.90 12.47
C ILE A 126 9.86 9.07 13.46
N THR A 127 11.02 9.17 14.13
CA THR A 127 11.30 10.19 15.15
C THR A 127 11.82 11.51 14.57
N ASP A 128 11.97 11.64 13.24
CA ASP A 128 12.36 12.91 12.62
C ASP A 128 11.32 14.01 12.87
N LEU A 129 10.04 13.61 12.95
CA LEU A 129 8.92 14.51 13.21
C LEU A 129 8.99 15.14 14.61
N ASP A 130 9.63 14.48 15.59
CA ASP A 130 9.81 15.02 16.95
C ASP A 130 10.74 16.24 16.97
N ARG A 131 11.57 16.41 15.93
CA ARG A 131 12.65 17.40 15.86
C ARG A 131 12.47 18.42 14.74
N ASP A 132 11.48 18.22 13.88
CA ASP A 132 11.19 19.07 12.74
C ASP A 132 9.71 19.47 12.73
N PRO A 133 9.37 20.64 13.30
CA PRO A 133 7.99 21.12 13.36
C PRO A 133 7.36 21.39 11.98
N GLU A 134 8.16 21.75 10.97
CA GLU A 134 7.69 21.98 9.59
C GLU A 134 7.29 20.64 8.97
N LEU A 135 8.15 19.62 9.10
CA LEU A 135 7.86 18.26 8.67
C LEU A 135 6.64 17.68 9.39
N LEU A 136 6.56 17.83 10.71
CA LEU A 136 5.42 17.34 11.49
C LEU A 136 4.10 17.96 11.01
N ASN A 137 4.06 19.28 10.82
CA ASN A 137 2.85 19.97 10.38
C ASN A 137 2.40 19.50 8.99
N GLU A 138 3.33 19.42 8.03
CA GLU A 138 3.01 19.00 6.67
C GLU A 138 2.58 17.52 6.62
N MET A 139 3.34 16.64 7.27
CA MET A 139 3.02 15.21 7.30
C MET A 139 1.70 14.94 8.02
N GLY A 140 1.34 15.72 9.04
CA GLY A 140 0.03 15.63 9.69
C GLY A 140 -1.11 15.89 8.70
N GLY A 141 -1.01 16.95 7.90
CA GLY A 141 -2.02 17.27 6.87
C GLY A 141 -2.12 16.20 5.77
N LEU A 142 -0.97 15.74 5.26
CA LEU A 142 -0.91 14.71 4.23
C LEU A 142 -1.42 13.36 4.75
N PHE A 143 -1.12 13.01 6.01
CA PHE A 143 -1.57 11.77 6.64
C PHE A 143 -3.09 11.75 6.88
N GLU A 144 -3.69 12.86 7.30
CA GLU A 144 -5.16 12.93 7.41
C GLU A 144 -5.84 12.74 6.06
N ARG A 145 -5.30 13.36 5.00
CA ARG A 145 -5.79 13.15 3.63
C ARG A 145 -5.59 11.71 3.17
N PHE A 146 -4.46 11.09 3.51
CA PHE A 146 -4.18 9.69 3.22
C PHE A 146 -5.24 8.77 3.82
N LYS A 147 -5.55 8.93 5.12
CA LYS A 147 -6.58 8.11 5.77
C LYS A 147 -7.95 8.28 5.13
N ASN A 148 -8.32 9.52 4.79
CA ASN A 148 -9.62 9.80 4.17
C ASN A 148 -9.74 9.19 2.78
N ILE A 149 -8.71 9.34 1.94
CA ILE A 149 -8.69 8.77 0.59
C ILE A 149 -8.63 7.23 0.64
N ALA A 150 -7.91 6.66 1.60
CA ALA A 150 -7.78 5.21 1.75
C ALA A 150 -9.13 4.49 1.90
N VAL A 151 -10.16 5.15 2.46
CA VAL A 151 -11.52 4.60 2.52
C VAL A 151 -12.06 4.31 1.11
N ASP A 152 -11.93 5.27 0.19
CA ASP A 152 -12.32 5.09 -1.20
C ASP A 152 -11.40 4.13 -1.95
N SER A 153 -10.11 4.11 -1.64
CA SER A 153 -9.16 3.13 -2.19
C SER A 153 -9.61 1.70 -1.88
N HIS A 154 -9.98 1.42 -0.62
CA HIS A 154 -10.50 0.10 -0.23
C HIS A 154 -11.79 -0.21 -0.97
N ARG A 155 -12.72 0.76 -1.09
CA ARG A 155 -13.97 0.59 -1.84
C ARG A 155 -13.72 0.18 -3.29
N LEU A 156 -12.86 0.89 -4.02
CA LEU A 156 -12.52 0.59 -5.41
C LEU A 156 -11.95 -0.83 -5.56
N ILE A 157 -11.07 -1.22 -4.64
CA ILE A 157 -10.48 -2.56 -4.59
C ILE A 157 -11.54 -3.62 -4.32
N GLY A 158 -12.41 -3.40 -3.32
CA GLY A 158 -13.48 -4.33 -2.97
C GLY A 158 -14.49 -4.52 -4.11
N GLU A 159 -14.86 -3.44 -4.79
CA GLU A 159 -15.70 -3.47 -6.00
C GLU A 159 -15.03 -4.30 -7.11
N TYR A 160 -13.73 -4.07 -7.35
CA TYR A 160 -12.98 -4.83 -8.36
C TYR A 160 -12.94 -6.33 -8.02
N ILE A 161 -12.65 -6.70 -6.78
CA ILE A 161 -12.59 -8.10 -6.33
C ILE A 161 -13.95 -8.78 -6.51
N ARG A 162 -15.05 -8.12 -6.12
CA ARG A 162 -16.41 -8.70 -6.27
C ARG A 162 -16.85 -8.80 -7.72
N ALA A 163 -16.40 -7.90 -8.59
CA ALA A 163 -16.66 -7.98 -10.03
C ALA A 163 -15.81 -9.06 -10.73
N HIS A 164 -14.63 -9.40 -10.17
CA HIS A 164 -13.68 -10.35 -10.77
C HIS A 164 -13.22 -11.42 -9.77
N PRO A 165 -14.15 -12.18 -9.15
CA PRO A 165 -13.80 -13.09 -8.06
C PRO A 165 -12.80 -14.17 -8.50
N GLY A 166 -12.87 -14.64 -9.75
CA GLY A 166 -11.96 -15.65 -10.29
C GLY A 166 -10.48 -15.24 -10.34
N GLU A 167 -10.15 -13.96 -10.12
CA GLU A 167 -8.76 -13.50 -9.98
C GLU A 167 -8.21 -13.64 -8.55
N PHE A 168 -9.07 -13.76 -7.54
CA PHE A 168 -8.69 -13.66 -6.13
C PHE A 168 -9.18 -14.83 -5.27
N VAL A 169 -10.35 -15.38 -5.58
CA VAL A 169 -11.04 -16.35 -4.73
C VAL A 169 -11.46 -17.60 -5.49
N GLU A 170 -11.44 -18.72 -4.79
CA GLU A 170 -12.10 -19.96 -5.17
C GLU A 170 -13.30 -20.15 -4.23
N ILE A 171 -14.51 -20.17 -4.78
CA ILE A 171 -15.73 -20.23 -3.98
C ILE A 171 -15.92 -21.65 -3.43
N GLU A 172 -16.05 -21.75 -2.10
CA GLU A 172 -16.42 -23.01 -1.44
C GLU A 172 -17.79 -23.50 -1.98
N GLY A 173 -17.83 -24.76 -2.41
CA GLY A 173 -19.05 -25.44 -2.83
C GLY A 173 -19.97 -25.84 -1.68
#